data_AF-A0A329L2Q1-F1
#
_entry.id   AF-A0A329L2Q1-F1
#
_cell.length_a   1.000
_cell.length_b   1.000
_cell.length_c   1.000
_cell.angle_alpha   90.00
_cell.angle_beta   90.00
_cell.angle_gamma   90.00
#
_symmetry.space_group_name_H-M   'P 1'
#
loop_
_entity.id
_entity.type
_entity.pdbx_description
1 polymer ?
#
loop_
_entity_poly.entity_id
_entity_poly.type
_entity_poly.pdbx_seq_one_letter_code
_entity_poly.pdbx_strand_id
1 'polypeptide(L)'
;METFIIIISGILFTVGTYLILNKNLLRIILGLTVFSHATHLMLMAINGLKKGAAPLLGEGASSYTDPVPHALILTSIVISFALTAFLLVLGYRTYVELGTDNLKQLRGSMHD
;
A
#
# COMPACT_ATOMS: atom_id res chain seq x y z
N MET A 1 1.63 -21.83 5.65
CA MET A 1 2.27 -20.76 4.84
C MET A 1 1.71 -19.39 5.21
N GLU A 2 0.44 -19.36 5.56
CA GLU A 2 -0.35 -18.22 6.04
C GLU A 2 0.36 -17.48 7.19
N THR A 3 0.84 -18.20 8.22
CA THR A 3 1.57 -17.60 9.35
C THR A 3 2.80 -16.82 8.90
N PHE A 4 3.53 -17.31 7.89
CA PHE A 4 4.71 -16.63 7.37
C PHE A 4 4.33 -15.33 6.64
N ILE A 5 3.27 -15.35 5.83
CA ILE A 5 2.74 -14.15 5.18
C ILE A 5 2.26 -13.15 6.22
N ILE A 6 1.55 -13.59 7.27
CA ILE A 6 1.07 -12.70 8.34
C ILE A 6 2.25 -12.00 9.04
N ILE A 7 3.31 -12.75 9.37
CA ILE A 7 4.52 -12.19 9.99
C ILE A 7 5.17 -11.17 9.05
N ILE A 8 5.35 -11.49 7.75
CA ILE A 8 5.91 -10.57 6.77
C ILE A 8 5.05 -9.30 6.64
N SER A 9 3.74 -9.45 6.53
CA SER A 9 2.81 -8.31 6.47
C SER A 9 2.92 -7.44 7.72
N GLY A 10 3.07 -8.03 8.91
CA GLY A 10 3.32 -7.28 10.15
C GLY A 10 4.63 -6.48 10.12
N ILE A 11 5.70 -7.05 9.56
CA ILE A 11 6.97 -6.34 9.37
C ILE A 11 6.79 -5.19 8.38
N LEU A 12 6.11 -5.40 7.26
CA LEU A 12 5.83 -4.36 6.27
C LEU A 12 4.94 -3.25 6.84
N PHE A 13 3.94 -3.58 7.66
CA PHE A 13 3.16 -2.57 8.39
C PHE A 13 4.02 -1.74 9.33
N THR A 14 4.97 -2.37 10.02
CA THR A 14 5.92 -1.68 10.91
C THR A 14 6.80 -0.73 10.11
N VAL A 15 7.38 -1.19 8.99
CA VAL A 15 8.22 -0.38 8.09
C VAL A 15 7.41 0.76 7.47
N GLY A 16 6.21 0.48 6.97
CA GLY A 16 5.33 1.49 6.38
C GLY A 16 4.97 2.58 7.39
N THR A 17 4.58 2.19 8.61
CA THR A 17 4.28 3.13 9.70
C THR A 17 5.51 3.97 10.06
N TYR A 18 6.68 3.35 10.18
CA TYR A 18 7.93 4.05 10.47
C TYR A 18 8.26 5.10 9.39
N LEU A 19 8.06 4.78 8.11
CA LEU A 19 8.28 5.70 7.00
C LEU A 19 7.25 6.84 6.95
N ILE A 20 5.98 6.56 7.27
CA ILE A 20 4.91 7.56 7.35
C ILE A 20 5.20 8.60 8.45
N LEU A 21 5.83 8.18 9.55
CA LEU A 21 6.22 9.09 10.63
C LEU A 21 7.48 9.92 10.34
N ASN A 22 8.07 9.78 9.14
CA ASN A 22 9.24 10.56 8.76
C ASN A 22 8.88 12.01 8.43
N LYS A 23 9.88 12.90 8.43
CA LYS A 23 9.71 14.32 8.09
C LYS A 23 9.83 14.58 6.59
N ASN A 24 10.44 13.68 5.83
CA ASN A 24 10.65 13.88 4.39
C ASN A 24 9.44 13.35 3.62
N LEU A 25 8.89 14.18 2.74
CA LEU A 25 7.67 13.89 1.98
C LEU A 25 7.81 12.63 1.12
N LEU A 26 8.95 12.45 0.44
CA LEU A 26 9.20 11.24 -0.35
C LEU A 26 9.17 9.96 0.50
N ARG A 27 9.71 10.01 1.73
CA ARG A 27 9.70 8.86 2.65
C ARG A 27 8.28 8.51 3.08
N ILE A 28 7.43 9.52 3.28
CA ILE A 28 6.01 9.31 3.60
C ILE A 28 5.28 8.62 2.44
N ILE A 29 5.51 9.07 1.19
CA ILE A 29 4.90 8.47 -0.01
C ILE A 29 5.32 7.00 -0.16
N LEU A 30 6.60 6.70 0.04
CA LEU A 30 7.10 5.33 0.05
C LEU A 30 6.49 4.51 1.19
N GLY A 31 6.34 5.11 2.37
CA GLY A 31 5.69 4.48 3.53
C GLY A 31 4.25 4.07 3.25
N LEU A 32 3.46 4.95 2.62
CA LEU A 32 2.09 4.67 2.20
C LEU A 32 2.03 3.54 1.16
N THR A 33 2.98 3.51 0.23
CA THR A 33 3.06 2.45 -0.80
C THR A 33 3.37 1.09 -0.17
N VAL A 34 4.35 1.02 0.73
CA VAL A 34 4.68 -0.20 1.48
C VAL A 34 3.51 -0.66 2.36
N PHE A 35 2.82 0.29 3.01
CA PHE A 35 1.63 0.01 3.83
C PHE A 35 0.49 -0.60 3.00
N SER A 36 0.28 -0.10 1.77
CA SER A 36 -0.69 -0.66 0.83
C SER A 36 -0.35 -2.11 0.47
N HIS A 37 0.91 -2.40 0.13
CA HIS A 37 1.36 -3.76 -0.17
C HIS A 37 1.22 -4.71 1.04
N ALA A 38 1.50 -4.24 2.25
CA ALA A 38 1.28 -5.01 3.48
C ALA A 38 -0.21 -5.41 3.63
N THR A 39 -1.11 -4.48 3.28
CA THR A 39 -2.56 -4.71 3.31
C THR A 39 -2.99 -5.73 2.26
N HIS A 40 -2.44 -5.68 1.05
CA HIS A 40 -2.73 -6.67 -0.01
C HIS A 40 -2.32 -8.08 0.42
N LEU A 41 -1.14 -8.23 1.00
CA LEU A 41 -0.65 -9.51 1.52
C LEU A 41 -1.50 -10.01 2.70
N MET A 42 -1.95 -9.12 3.58
CA MET A 42 -2.84 -9.47 4.69
C MET A 42 -4.20 -9.97 4.18
N LEU A 43 -4.80 -9.29 3.20
CA LEU A 43 -6.05 -9.74 2.58
C LEU A 43 -5.90 -11.11 1.92
N MET A 44 -4.76 -11.36 1.27
CA MET A 44 -4.46 -12.67 0.68
C MET A 44 -4.35 -13.77 1.77
N ALA A 45 -3.73 -13.47 2.91
CA ALA A 45 -3.60 -14.41 4.01
C ALA A 45 -4.95 -14.78 4.67
N ILE A 46 -5.89 -13.83 4.76
CA ILE A 46 -7.24 -14.04 5.32
C ILE A 46 -8.05 -15.02 4.47
N ASN A 47 -7.85 -15.03 3.14
CA ASN A 47 -8.58 -15.89 2.22
C ASN A 47 -8.18 -17.39 2.30
N GLY A 48 -7.01 -17.66 2.89
CA GLY A 48 -6.39 -18.99 2.87
C GLY A 48 -5.70 -19.28 1.55
N LEU A 49 -4.40 -19.63 1.61
CA LEU A 49 -3.54 -19.75 0.42
C LEU A 49 -3.65 -21.11 -0.28
N LYS A 50 -4.26 -22.10 0.37
CA LYS A 50 -4.36 -23.49 -0.10
C LYS A 50 -5.81 -23.92 -0.31
N LYS A 51 -6.55 -23.25 -1.19
CA LYS A 51 -7.93 -23.65 -1.52
C LYS A 51 -8.15 -23.70 -3.03
N GLY A 52 -8.01 -24.90 -3.60
CA GLY A 52 -8.51 -25.18 -4.95
C GLY A 52 -7.76 -24.53 -6.10
N ALA A 53 -8.33 -24.64 -7.29
CA ALA A 53 -7.85 -24.00 -8.51
C ALA A 53 -8.22 -22.50 -8.55
N ALA A 54 -7.62 -21.77 -9.49
CA ALA A 54 -7.99 -20.38 -9.75
C ALA A 54 -9.49 -20.28 -10.07
N PRO A 55 -10.21 -19.20 -9.68
CA PRO A 55 -11.66 -19.05 -9.86
C PRO A 55 -12.05 -18.85 -11.33
N LEU A 56 -11.77 -19.86 -12.16
CA LEU A 56 -11.99 -19.93 -13.60
C LEU A 56 -12.81 -21.20 -13.85
N LEU A 57 -14.06 -21.01 -14.25
CA LEU A 57 -15.04 -22.09 -14.42
C LEU A 57 -14.69 -23.08 -15.56
N GLY A 58 -13.66 -22.80 -16.36
CA GLY A 58 -13.23 -23.64 -17.49
C GLY A 58 -12.36 -24.85 -17.11
N GLU A 59 -11.81 -24.92 -15.89
CA GLU A 59 -10.80 -25.93 -15.53
C GLU A 59 -11.37 -27.25 -14.97
N GLY A 60 -12.70 -27.36 -14.78
CA GLY A 60 -13.32 -28.57 -14.23
C GLY A 60 -12.81 -28.97 -12.84
N ALA A 61 -12.31 -28.00 -12.06
CA ALA A 61 -11.71 -28.26 -10.76
C ALA A 61 -12.76 -28.60 -9.69
N SER A 62 -12.40 -29.48 -8.76
CA SER A 62 -13.28 -29.92 -7.66
C SER A 62 -13.48 -28.85 -6.57
N SER A 63 -12.60 -27.85 -6.51
CA SER A 63 -12.67 -26.75 -5.57
C SER A 63 -11.96 -25.54 -6.16
N TYR A 64 -12.46 -24.34 -5.84
CA TYR A 64 -11.97 -23.05 -6.34
C TYR A 64 -11.60 -22.14 -5.17
N THR A 65 -10.61 -21.27 -5.38
CA THR A 65 -10.29 -20.21 -4.43
C THR A 65 -11.42 -19.17 -4.41
N ASP A 66 -11.71 -18.58 -3.26
CA ASP A 66 -12.70 -17.51 -3.16
C ASP A 66 -12.23 -16.27 -3.97
N PRO A 67 -13.03 -15.82 -4.95
CA PRO A 67 -12.68 -14.69 -5.81
C PRO A 67 -12.84 -13.32 -5.12
N VAL A 68 -13.55 -13.23 -3.99
CA VAL A 68 -13.88 -11.94 -3.37
C VAL A 68 -12.62 -11.17 -2.94
N PRO A 69 -11.65 -11.77 -2.21
CA PRO A 69 -10.44 -11.03 -1.83
C PRO A 69 -9.57 -10.62 -3.01
N HIS A 70 -9.58 -11.40 -4.10
CA HIS A 70 -8.84 -11.07 -5.32
C HIS A 70 -9.40 -9.81 -6.00
N ALA A 71 -10.72 -9.69 -6.09
CA ALA A 71 -11.38 -8.51 -6.64
C ALA A 71 -11.14 -7.25 -5.77
N LEU A 72 -11.15 -7.41 -4.43
CA LEU A 72 -10.84 -6.32 -3.49
C LEU A 72 -9.40 -5.83 -3.64
N ILE A 73 -8.44 -6.76 -3.75
CA ILE A 73 -7.02 -6.43 -3.94
C ILE A 73 -6.82 -5.69 -5.27
N LEU A 74 -7.37 -6.19 -6.37
CA LEU A 74 -7.24 -5.54 -7.69
C LEU A 74 -7.79 -4.09 -7.67
N THR A 75 -8.93 -3.89 -7.03
CA THR A 75 -9.52 -2.55 -6.86
C THR A 75 -8.62 -1.64 -6.03
N SER A 76 -8.10 -2.16 -4.91
CA SER A 76 -7.19 -1.42 -4.03
C SER A 76 -5.87 -1.05 -4.73
N ILE A 77 -5.34 -1.91 -5.60
CA ILE A 77 -4.11 -1.64 -6.37
C ILE A 77 -4.30 -0.41 -7.25
N VAL A 78 -5.41 -0.31 -7.98
CA VAL A 78 -5.66 0.83 -8.88
C VAL A 78 -5.83 2.14 -8.09
N ILE A 79 -6.59 2.11 -6.98
CA ILE A 79 -6.74 3.28 -6.09
C ILE A 79 -5.39 3.70 -5.53
N SER A 80 -4.60 2.76 -5.02
CA SER A 80 -3.28 3.04 -4.45
C SER A 80 -2.33 3.62 -5.49
N PHE A 81 -2.35 3.10 -6.72
CA PHE A 81 -1.56 3.63 -7.82
C PHE A 81 -1.93 5.08 -8.14
N ALA A 82 -3.23 5.38 -8.28
CA ALA A 82 -3.70 6.73 -8.56
C ALA A 82 -3.30 7.72 -7.45
N LEU A 83 -3.46 7.33 -6.18
CA LEU A 83 -3.06 8.13 -5.03
C LEU A 83 -1.53 8.35 -4.97
N THR A 84 -0.74 7.30 -5.21
CA THR A 84 0.73 7.43 -5.24
C THR A 84 1.18 8.34 -6.37
N ALA A 85 0.63 8.21 -7.57
CA ALA A 85 0.93 9.10 -8.70
C ALA A 85 0.59 10.56 -8.37
N PHE A 86 -0.60 10.80 -7.81
CA PHE A 86 -1.01 12.12 -7.35
C PHE A 86 -0.05 12.70 -6.29
N LEU A 87 0.29 11.92 -5.26
CA LEU A 87 1.18 12.36 -4.19
C LEU A 87 2.60 12.63 -4.70
N LEU A 88 3.10 11.86 -5.67
CA LEU A 88 4.40 12.12 -6.30
C LEU A 88 4.40 13.46 -7.05
N VAL A 89 3.35 13.72 -7.84
CA VAL A 89 3.21 15.00 -8.55
C VAL A 89 3.06 16.15 -7.56
N LEU A 90 2.23 15.99 -6.53
CA LEU A 90 2.07 16.99 -5.48
C LEU A 90 3.39 17.26 -4.78
N GLY A 91 4.13 16.23 -4.38
CA GLY A 91 5.42 16.37 -3.74
C GLY A 91 6.47 17.04 -4.62
N TYR A 92 6.46 16.71 -5.91
CA TYR A 92 7.29 17.41 -6.89
C TYR A 92 6.95 18.90 -6.97
N ARG A 93 5.66 19.26 -7.09
CA ARG A 93 5.25 20.68 -7.14
C ARG A 93 5.59 21.42 -5.85
N THR A 94 5.37 20.82 -4.69
CA THR A 94 5.75 21.37 -3.39
C THR A 94 7.25 21.66 -3.32
N TYR A 95 8.09 20.74 -3.79
CA TYR A 95 9.54 20.93 -3.82
C TYR A 95 9.95 22.06 -4.78
N VAL A 96 9.32 22.14 -5.96
CA VAL A 96 9.60 23.21 -6.94
C VAL A 96 9.18 24.58 -6.41
N GLU A 97 8.04 24.68 -5.71
CA GLU A 97 7.51 25.96 -5.21
C GLU A 97 8.19 26.44 -3.91
N LEU A 98 8.54 25.52 -2.99
CA LEU A 98 9.05 25.86 -1.66
C LEU A 98 10.53 25.53 -1.45
N GLY A 99 11.15 24.80 -2.38
CA GLY A 99 12.56 24.40 -2.30
C GLY A 99 12.88 23.35 -1.21
N THR A 100 11.87 22.80 -0.54
CA THR A 100 12.02 21.84 0.56
C THR A 100 10.95 20.75 0.53
N ASP A 101 11.35 19.53 0.90
CA ASP A 101 10.46 18.38 1.08
C ASP A 101 10.27 18.01 2.56
N ASN A 102 10.77 18.84 3.48
CA ASN A 102 10.72 18.59 4.91
C ASN A 102 9.42 19.16 5.53
N LEU A 103 8.54 18.29 6.00
CA LEU A 103 7.26 18.66 6.62
C LEU A 103 7.38 19.68 7.75
N LYS A 104 8.49 19.68 8.50
CA LYS A 104 8.66 20.64 9.61
C LYS A 104 8.82 22.08 9.08
N GLN A 105 9.38 22.24 7.88
CA GLN A 105 9.56 23.53 7.22
C GLN A 105 8.31 23.95 6.44
N LEU A 106 7.44 22.98 6.07
CA LEU A 106 6.16 23.21 5.38
C LEU A 106 5.03 23.72 6.29
N ARG A 107 5.35 24.35 7.43
CA ARG A 107 4.35 24.80 8.44
C ARG A 107 3.75 26.17 8.14
N GLY A 108 4.11 26.78 7.01
CA GLY A 108 3.81 28.18 6.71
C GLY A 108 4.69 29.11 7.55
N SER A 109 5.02 30.28 7.01
CA SER A 109 5.53 31.36 7.85
C SER A 109 4.42 31.75 8.82
N MET A 110 4.69 31.70 10.14
CA MET A 110 3.99 32.63 11.03
C MET A 110 4.43 34.02 10.58
N HIS A 111 3.65 34.64 9.70
CA HIS A 111 3.72 36.06 9.48
C HIS A 111 2.69 36.69 10.40
N ASP A 112 3.17 37.66 11.18
CA ASP A 112 2.42 38.72 11.83
C ASP A 112 1.32 39.32 10.92
#